data_AF-A0A9D9U528-F1
#
_entry.id   AF-A0A9D9U528-F1
#
_cell.length_a   1.000
_cell.length_b   1.000
_cell.length_c   1.000
_cell.angle_alpha   90.00
_cell.angle_beta   90.00
_cell.angle_gamma   90.00
#
_symmetry.space_group_name_H-M   'P 1'
#
loop_
_entity.id
_entity.type
_entity.pdbx_description
1 polymer ?
#
loop_
_entity_poly.entity_id
_entity_poly.type
_entity_poly.pdbx_seq_one_letter_code
_entity_poly.pdbx_strand_id
1 'polypeptide(L)'
;MGLEEIRKLKEQAGQPKEKKIYRIPQVSKKRAEKIAAEKLARGDNETEKQKFFKRAMRFMTGRCAETGVRTNRVEYRYAINSICHILSQQQCPSVALHPFNWIELGENFHPKFDAMNWEERAKLKCWPKIQEKLIMVWPDLAPDERRHFPPDLRKFVESNYPFESSDG
;
A
#
# COMPACT_ATOMS: atom_id res chain seq x y z
N MET A 1 -57.89 12.76 14.40
CA MET A 1 -57.61 11.44 13.80
C MET A 1 -58.76 11.10 12.88
N GLY A 2 -58.49 10.99 11.58
CA GLY A 2 -59.50 10.73 10.56
C GLY A 2 -59.98 9.28 10.57
N LEU A 3 -61.19 9.04 10.08
CA LEU A 3 -61.80 7.69 9.99
C LEU A 3 -60.93 6.70 9.19
N GLU A 4 -60.18 7.17 8.19
CA GLU A 4 -59.22 6.36 7.44
C GLU A 4 -57.99 5.92 8.24
N GLU A 5 -57.51 6.75 9.17
CA GLU A 5 -56.38 6.38 10.05
C GLU A 5 -56.81 5.27 11.01
N ILE A 6 -58.03 5.36 11.55
CA ILE A 6 -58.61 4.33 12.43
C ILE A 6 -58.80 3.00 11.67
N ARG A 7 -59.18 3.07 10.39
CA ARG A 7 -59.37 1.87 9.54
C ARG A 7 -58.05 1.18 9.21
N LYS A 8 -57.00 1.94 8.87
CA LYS A 8 -55.63 1.41 8.66
C LYS A 8 -55.03 0.79 9.92
N LEU A 9 -55.24 1.40 11.09
CA LEU A 9 -54.75 0.86 12.36
C LEU A 9 -55.43 -0.46 12.72
N LYS A 10 -56.73 -0.62 12.42
CA LYS A 10 -57.45 -1.88 12.64
C LYS A 10 -57.03 -2.98 11.67
N GLU A 11 -56.75 -2.65 10.41
CA GLU A 11 -56.19 -3.61 9.42
C GLU A 11 -54.80 -4.11 9.81
N GLN A 12 -53.93 -3.22 10.32
CA GLN A 12 -52.58 -3.58 10.75
C GLN A 12 -52.54 -4.34 12.08
N ALA A 13 -53.56 -4.19 12.94
CA ALA A 13 -53.64 -4.88 14.23
C ALA A 13 -53.87 -6.40 14.12
N GLY A 14 -54.38 -6.88 12.99
CA GLY A 14 -54.64 -8.30 12.73
C GLY A 14 -53.51 -9.03 12.00
N GLN A 15 -52.47 -8.33 11.52
CA GLN A 15 -51.37 -8.97 10.81
C GLN A 15 -50.38 -9.61 11.80
N PRO A 16 -49.93 -10.87 11.56
CA PRO A 16 -48.93 -11.50 12.40
C PRO A 16 -47.66 -10.65 12.41
N LYS A 17 -47.28 -10.11 13.58
CA LYS A 17 -46.04 -9.35 13.73
C LYS A 17 -44.87 -10.24 13.29
N GLU A 18 -44.07 -9.77 12.35
CA GLU A 18 -42.87 -10.49 11.91
C GLU A 18 -42.00 -10.79 13.13
N LYS A 19 -41.76 -12.09 13.38
CA LYS A 19 -40.90 -12.54 14.47
C LYS A 19 -39.48 -12.10 14.14
N LYS A 20 -38.96 -11.11 14.87
CA LYS A 20 -37.56 -10.71 14.77
C LYS A 20 -36.68 -11.91 15.10
N ILE A 21 -36.02 -12.47 14.08
CA ILE A 21 -35.05 -13.55 14.26
C ILE A 21 -33.85 -12.95 14.99
N TYR A 22 -33.77 -13.20 16.31
CA TYR A 22 -32.63 -12.78 17.10
C TYR A 22 -31.42 -13.63 16.73
N ARG A 23 -30.49 -13.03 15.98
CA ARG A 23 -29.17 -13.63 15.75
C ARG A 23 -28.28 -13.28 16.92
N ILE A 24 -27.90 -14.29 17.69
CA ILE A 24 -26.96 -14.15 18.80
C ILE A 24 -25.64 -13.59 18.25
N PRO A 25 -25.17 -12.43 18.73
CA PRO A 25 -23.90 -11.88 18.31
C PRO A 25 -22.75 -12.85 18.63
N GLN A 26 -21.81 -13.04 17.70
CA GLN A 26 -20.64 -13.92 17.93
C GLN A 26 -19.75 -13.45 19.09
N VAL A 27 -19.78 -12.16 19.40
CA VAL A 27 -19.03 -11.56 20.49
C VAL A 27 -19.94 -10.69 21.34
N SER A 28 -19.76 -10.76 22.66
CA SER A 28 -20.49 -9.88 23.58
C SER A 28 -20.09 -8.43 23.36
N LYS A 29 -21.01 -7.49 23.60
CA LYS A 29 -20.75 -6.04 23.49
C LYS A 29 -19.50 -5.63 24.29
N LYS A 30 -19.39 -6.12 25.53
CA LYS A 30 -18.25 -5.90 26.42
C LYS A 30 -16.92 -6.44 25.85
N ARG A 31 -16.93 -7.57 25.16
CA ARG A 31 -15.74 -8.13 24.50
C ARG A 31 -15.38 -7.34 23.24
N ALA A 32 -16.36 -6.90 22.47
CA ALA A 32 -16.15 -6.04 21.30
C ALA A 32 -15.54 -4.68 21.71
N GLU A 33 -16.06 -4.06 22.77
CA GLU A 33 -15.53 -2.82 23.35
C GLU A 33 -14.10 -3.00 23.87
N LYS A 34 -13.80 -4.13 24.53
CA LYS A 34 -12.45 -4.42 25.01
C LYS A 34 -11.46 -4.64 23.86
N ILE A 35 -11.88 -5.33 22.78
CA ILE A 35 -11.05 -5.51 21.57
C ILE A 35 -10.82 -4.14 20.88
N ALA A 36 -11.86 -3.31 20.79
CA ALA A 36 -11.73 -1.97 20.22
C ALA A 36 -10.82 -1.07 21.06
N ALA A 37 -10.95 -1.12 22.39
CA ALA A 37 -10.10 -0.39 23.32
C ALA A 37 -8.65 -0.92 23.31
N GLU A 38 -8.42 -2.23 23.19
CA GLU A 38 -7.08 -2.80 23.02
C GLU A 38 -6.45 -2.40 21.68
N LYS A 39 -7.23 -2.34 20.59
CA LYS A 39 -6.76 -1.81 19.30
C LYS A 39 -6.42 -0.33 19.39
N LEU A 40 -7.27 0.47 20.03
CA LEU A 40 -7.04 1.90 20.25
C LEU A 40 -5.80 2.13 21.14
N ALA A 41 -5.63 1.33 22.20
CA ALA A 41 -4.49 1.39 23.12
C ALA A 41 -3.18 0.88 22.50
N ARG A 42 -3.23 -0.02 21.51
CA ARG A 42 -2.07 -0.42 20.69
C ARG A 42 -1.64 0.66 19.70
N GLY A 43 -2.46 1.67 19.45
CA GLY A 43 -2.15 2.74 18.50
C GLY A 43 -2.32 2.31 17.04
N ASP A 44 -3.35 1.53 16.72
CA ASP A 44 -3.64 1.01 15.37
C ASP A 44 -4.10 2.09 14.35
N ASN A 45 -3.88 3.38 14.62
CA ASN A 45 -3.97 4.46 13.64
C ASN A 45 -2.66 4.57 12.85
N GLU A 46 -2.18 3.47 12.30
CA GLU A 46 -1.00 3.50 11.44
C GLU A 46 -1.29 4.32 10.20
N THR A 47 -0.44 5.33 9.95
CA THR A 47 -0.44 6.06 8.70
C THR A 47 -0.20 5.12 7.53
N GLU A 48 -0.69 5.45 6.34
CA GLU A 48 -0.43 4.63 5.13
C GLU A 48 1.07 4.45 4.86
N LYS A 49 1.89 5.46 5.23
CA LYS A 49 3.35 5.39 5.19
C LYS A 49 3.92 4.33 6.14
N GLN A 50 3.42 4.25 7.38
CA GLN A 50 3.83 3.20 8.32
C GLN A 50 3.43 1.81 7.81
N LYS A 51 2.21 1.67 7.28
CA LYS A 51 1.76 0.41 6.69
C LYS A 51 2.64 -0.02 5.51
N PHE A 52 3.02 0.92 4.65
CA PHE A 52 3.95 0.68 3.55
C PHE A 52 5.29 0.14 4.05
N PHE A 53 5.93 0.82 5.01
CA PHE A 53 7.21 0.36 5.55
C PHE A 53 7.12 -0.99 6.24
N LYS A 54 6.05 -1.24 7.02
CA LYS A 54 5.83 -2.55 7.65
C LYS A 54 5.60 -3.66 6.63
N ARG A 55 4.93 -3.38 5.51
CA ARG A 55 4.80 -4.34 4.40
C ARG A 55 6.15 -4.61 3.75
N ALA A 56 6.90 -3.57 3.37
CA ALA A 56 8.22 -3.71 2.77
C ALA A 56 9.20 -4.50 3.67
N MET A 57 9.20 -4.22 4.98
CA MET A 57 10.02 -4.90 5.97
C MET A 57 9.81 -6.43 6.01
N ARG A 58 8.58 -6.92 5.74
CA ARG A 58 8.30 -8.36 5.65
C ARG A 58 9.01 -9.05 4.48
N PHE A 59 9.31 -8.29 3.43
CA PHE A 59 9.97 -8.78 2.21
C PHE A 59 11.45 -8.42 2.17
N MET A 60 12.00 -7.79 3.21
CA MET A 60 13.43 -7.54 3.32
C MET A 60 14.20 -8.86 3.49
N THR A 61 15.28 -8.96 2.73
CA THR A 61 16.24 -10.08 2.75
C THR A 61 17.23 -9.96 3.92
N GLY A 62 17.39 -8.77 4.50
CA GLY A 62 18.43 -8.49 5.50
C GLY A 62 19.79 -8.17 4.85
N ARG A 63 19.81 -7.90 3.55
CA ARG A 63 21.03 -7.54 2.78
C ARG A 63 20.74 -6.45 1.77
N CYS A 64 21.68 -5.51 1.66
CA CYS A 64 21.68 -4.49 0.62
C CYS A 64 21.73 -5.16 -0.76
N ALA A 65 20.80 -4.79 -1.64
CA ALA A 65 20.72 -5.34 -2.99
C ALA A 65 21.95 -5.00 -3.85
N GLU A 66 22.66 -3.92 -3.54
CA GLU A 66 23.85 -3.49 -4.29
C GLU A 66 25.15 -4.03 -3.70
N THR A 67 25.37 -3.81 -2.40
CA THR A 67 26.66 -4.08 -1.75
C THR A 67 26.70 -5.39 -0.98
N GLY A 68 25.54 -6.03 -0.74
CA GLY A 68 25.44 -7.28 0.03
C GLY A 68 25.66 -7.14 1.54
N VAL A 69 25.95 -5.93 2.04
CA VAL A 69 26.10 -5.65 3.48
C VAL A 69 24.79 -5.90 4.21
N ARG A 70 24.87 -6.26 5.50
CA ARG A 70 23.69 -6.54 6.31
C ARG A 70 22.85 -5.27 6.53
N THR A 71 21.54 -5.42 6.46
CA THR A 71 20.54 -4.42 6.82
C THR A 71 19.79 -4.88 8.07
N ASN A 72 19.20 -3.94 8.81
CA ASN A 72 18.36 -4.28 9.95
C ASN A 72 16.95 -4.63 9.47
N ARG A 73 16.44 -5.81 9.83
CA ARG A 73 15.08 -6.27 9.50
C ARG A 73 14.21 -6.54 10.71
N VAL A 74 14.71 -6.28 11.91
CA VAL A 74 14.07 -6.62 13.19
C VAL A 74 13.49 -5.37 13.83
N GLU A 75 14.30 -4.32 13.91
CA GLU A 75 13.93 -3.08 14.55
C GLU A 75 13.42 -2.08 13.52
N TYR A 76 12.13 -1.77 13.60
CA TYR A 76 11.43 -0.93 12.63
C TYR A 76 12.16 0.39 12.36
N ARG A 77 12.63 1.10 13.40
CA ARG A 77 13.34 2.38 13.29
C ARG A 77 14.59 2.31 12.41
N TYR A 78 15.28 1.18 12.38
CA TYR A 78 16.48 1.00 11.55
C TYR A 78 16.15 0.36 10.19
N ALA A 79 15.12 -0.48 10.15
CA ALA A 79 14.67 -1.12 8.91
C ALA A 79 14.15 -0.09 7.89
N ILE A 80 13.43 0.96 8.35
CA ILE A 80 12.96 2.03 7.45
C ILE A 80 14.10 2.75 6.72
N ASN A 81 15.27 2.88 7.35
CA ASN A 81 16.45 3.49 6.72
C ASN A 81 17.05 2.61 5.63
N SER A 82 16.66 1.34 5.54
CA SER A 82 17.08 0.42 4.49
C SER A 82 16.03 0.25 3.38
N ILE A 83 14.83 0.83 3.53
CA ILE A 83 13.75 0.79 2.55
C ILE A 83 13.81 2.08 1.72
N CYS A 84 14.52 2.02 0.61
CA CYS A 84 14.72 3.15 -0.29
C CYS A 84 13.64 3.19 -1.37
N HIS A 85 13.05 4.35 -1.63
CA HIS A 85 12.10 4.50 -2.73
C HIS A 85 12.86 4.51 -4.06
N ILE A 86 12.39 3.74 -5.04
CA ILE A 86 12.99 3.75 -6.37
C ILE A 86 12.64 5.08 -7.06
N LEU A 87 11.37 5.45 -6.99
CA LEU A 87 10.81 6.70 -7.47
C LEU A 87 10.59 7.66 -6.31
N SER A 88 11.11 8.88 -6.44
CA SER A 88 10.99 9.91 -5.39
C SER A 88 9.52 10.18 -5.05
N GLN A 89 9.20 10.19 -3.75
CA GLN A 89 7.87 10.52 -3.26
C GLN A 89 7.42 11.95 -3.66
N GLN A 90 8.38 12.85 -3.90
CA GLN A 90 8.09 14.24 -4.28
C GLN A 90 7.77 14.37 -5.78
N GLN A 91 8.45 13.59 -6.63
CA GLN A 91 8.28 13.66 -8.08
C GLN A 91 7.18 12.72 -8.59
N CYS A 92 6.94 11.62 -7.87
CA CYS A 92 5.97 10.60 -8.24
C CYS A 92 4.99 10.30 -7.09
N PRO A 93 4.17 11.28 -6.64
CA PRO A 93 3.23 11.08 -5.55
C PRO A 93 2.19 9.99 -5.83
N SER A 94 1.79 9.77 -7.09
CA SER A 94 0.80 8.74 -7.46
C SER A 94 1.20 7.33 -7.00
N VAL A 95 2.50 7.03 -6.99
CA VAL A 95 3.06 5.71 -6.66
C VAL A 95 3.97 5.73 -5.42
N ALA A 96 3.92 6.80 -4.62
CA ALA A 96 4.80 6.99 -3.46
C ALA A 96 4.72 5.84 -2.44
N LEU A 97 3.55 5.22 -2.28
CA LEU A 97 3.32 4.08 -1.37
C LEU A 97 3.04 2.76 -2.10
N HIS A 98 3.37 2.70 -3.40
CA HIS A 98 3.14 1.51 -4.21
C HIS A 98 3.99 0.32 -3.70
N PRO A 99 3.44 -0.91 -3.60
CA PRO A 99 4.13 -2.05 -3.00
C PRO A 99 5.49 -2.39 -3.64
N PHE A 100 5.67 -2.02 -4.91
CA PHE A 100 6.91 -2.26 -5.65
C PHE A 100 7.83 -1.03 -5.73
N ASN A 101 7.40 0.17 -5.31
CA ASN A 101 8.21 1.38 -5.33
C ASN A 101 9.22 1.44 -4.16
N TRP A 102 10.02 0.40 -4.01
CA TRP A 102 11.14 0.38 -3.06
C TRP A 102 12.17 -0.70 -3.37
N ILE A 103 13.39 -0.50 -2.88
CA ILE A 103 14.47 -1.47 -2.89
C ILE A 103 15.21 -1.45 -1.55
N GLU A 104 15.76 -2.60 -1.16
CA GLU A 104 16.54 -2.75 0.06
C GLU A 104 17.99 -2.31 -0.16
N LEU A 105 18.40 -1.21 0.48
CA LEU A 105 19.75 -0.67 0.41
C LEU A 105 20.33 -0.49 1.81
N GLY A 106 21.65 -0.63 1.94
CA GLY A 106 22.33 -0.37 3.21
C GLY A 106 22.33 1.12 3.54
N GLU A 107 22.44 1.46 4.83
CA GLU A 107 22.39 2.83 5.35
C GLU A 107 23.38 3.78 4.66
N ASN A 108 24.59 3.32 4.34
CA ASN A 108 25.61 4.13 3.65
C ASN A 108 25.38 4.24 2.12
N PHE A 109 24.56 3.38 1.55
CA PHE A 109 24.30 3.33 0.10
C PHE A 109 23.00 4.04 -0.27
N HIS A 110 21.99 4.01 0.62
CA HIS A 110 20.70 4.64 0.39
C HIS A 110 20.83 6.15 0.05
N PRO A 111 21.56 7.00 0.80
CA PRO A 111 21.72 8.41 0.44
C PRO A 111 22.43 8.62 -0.90
N LYS A 112 23.36 7.71 -1.26
CA LYS A 112 24.05 7.76 -2.54
C LYS A 112 23.08 7.47 -3.69
N PHE A 113 22.24 6.47 -3.51
CA PHE A 113 21.22 6.10 -4.49
C PHE A 113 20.20 7.24 -4.73
N ASP A 114 19.77 7.92 -3.67
CA ASP A 114 18.86 9.06 -3.77
C ASP A 114 19.46 10.22 -4.58
N ALA A 115 20.78 10.41 -4.51
CA ALA A 115 21.50 11.43 -5.26
C ALA A 115 21.85 11.03 -6.70
N MET A 116 21.79 9.74 -7.05
CA MET A 116 22.17 9.24 -8.37
C MET A 116 21.14 9.58 -9.44
N ASN A 117 21.63 9.96 -10.62
CA ASN A 117 20.81 10.04 -11.82
C ASN A 117 20.52 8.66 -12.43
N TRP A 118 19.65 8.60 -13.44
CA TRP A 118 19.25 7.34 -14.07
C TRP A 118 20.39 6.59 -14.77
N GLU A 119 21.35 7.29 -15.36
CA GLU A 119 22.51 6.67 -16.02
C GLU A 119 23.47 6.03 -15.01
N GLU A 120 23.62 6.65 -13.83
CA GLU A 120 24.38 6.08 -12.72
C GLU A 120 23.68 4.86 -12.14
N ARG A 121 22.36 4.95 -11.94
CA ARG A 121 21.52 3.83 -11.46
C ARG A 121 21.59 2.63 -12.41
N ALA A 122 21.66 2.86 -13.72
CA ALA A 122 21.77 1.80 -14.72
C ALA A 122 23.05 0.96 -14.61
N LYS A 123 24.09 1.46 -13.93
CA LYS A 123 25.38 0.78 -13.73
C LYS A 123 25.42 -0.05 -12.44
N LEU A 124 24.36 0.01 -11.63
CA LEU A 124 24.27 -0.72 -10.35
C LEU A 124 24.05 -2.21 -10.58
N LYS A 125 24.62 -3.04 -9.71
CA LYS A 125 24.35 -4.49 -9.70
C LYS A 125 22.88 -4.80 -9.45
N CYS A 126 22.21 -3.96 -8.66
CA CYS A 126 20.80 -4.12 -8.36
C CYS A 126 19.86 -3.57 -9.45
N TRP A 127 20.39 -3.01 -10.54
CA TRP A 127 19.61 -2.40 -11.61
C TRP A 127 18.56 -3.33 -12.25
N PRO A 128 18.84 -4.62 -12.55
CA PRO A 128 17.81 -5.51 -13.10
C PRO A 128 16.59 -5.64 -12.19
N LYS A 129 16.80 -5.70 -10.87
CA LYS A 129 15.72 -5.75 -9.86
C LYS A 129 14.93 -4.45 -9.79
N ILE A 130 15.59 -3.31 -10.04
CA ILE A 130 14.92 -2.01 -10.16
C ILE A 130 14.03 -2.00 -11.40
N GLN A 131 14.53 -2.47 -12.55
CA GLN A 131 13.76 -2.54 -13.79
C GLN A 131 12.49 -3.40 -13.64
N GLU A 132 12.59 -4.58 -13.04
CA GLU A 132 11.43 -5.44 -12.74
C GLU A 132 10.36 -4.69 -11.94
N LYS A 133 10.78 -3.97 -10.90
CA LYS A 133 9.87 -3.18 -10.05
C LYS A 133 9.27 -1.99 -10.80
N LEU A 134 10.04 -1.32 -11.65
CA LEU A 134 9.54 -0.22 -12.47
C LEU A 134 8.46 -0.69 -13.43
N ILE A 135 8.61 -1.86 -14.05
CA ILE A 135 7.58 -2.47 -14.89
C ILE A 135 6.27 -2.66 -14.12
N MET A 136 6.35 -3.14 -12.88
CA MET A 136 5.17 -3.33 -12.02
C MET A 136 4.55 -2.00 -11.53
N VAL A 137 5.34 -0.93 -11.43
CA VAL A 137 4.87 0.39 -10.93
C VAL A 137 4.27 1.24 -12.07
N TRP A 138 4.74 1.05 -13.30
CA TRP A 138 4.40 1.89 -14.46
C TRP A 138 2.91 2.05 -14.77
N PRO A 139 2.05 1.01 -14.68
CA PRO A 139 0.61 1.16 -14.91
C PRO A 139 -0.01 2.22 -14.02
N ASP A 140 0.40 2.24 -12.75
CA ASP A 140 -0.17 3.10 -11.70
C ASP A 140 0.48 4.50 -11.68
N LEU A 141 1.56 4.69 -12.43
CA LEU A 141 2.27 5.96 -12.52
C LEU A 141 1.47 6.94 -13.40
N ALA A 142 1.10 8.08 -12.78
CA ALA A 142 0.34 9.13 -13.46
C ALA A 142 1.08 9.63 -14.72
N PRO A 143 0.37 9.84 -15.86
CA PRO A 143 1.01 10.17 -17.14
C PRO A 143 1.89 11.43 -17.11
N ASP A 144 1.52 12.43 -16.31
CA ASP A 144 2.26 13.69 -16.16
C ASP A 144 3.58 13.51 -15.38
N GLU A 145 3.63 12.57 -14.44
CA GLU A 145 4.83 12.22 -13.68
C GLU A 145 5.88 11.52 -14.57
N ARG A 146 5.44 10.88 -15.67
CA ARG A 146 6.34 10.18 -16.63
C ARG A 146 7.35 11.11 -17.31
N ARG A 147 7.14 12.43 -17.28
CA ARG A 147 8.09 13.41 -17.83
C ARG A 147 9.45 13.44 -17.12
N HIS A 148 9.52 12.93 -15.88
CA HIS A 148 10.74 12.91 -15.07
C HIS A 148 11.71 11.79 -15.46
N PHE A 149 11.35 10.96 -16.46
CA PHE A 149 12.08 9.77 -16.84
C PHE A 149 12.76 9.92 -18.21
N PRO A 150 13.99 9.40 -18.37
CA PRO A 150 14.67 9.36 -19.66
C PRO A 150 13.83 8.62 -20.72
N PRO A 151 13.88 9.04 -21.99
CA PRO A 151 13.16 8.37 -23.08
C PRO A 151 13.42 6.86 -23.17
N ASP A 152 14.68 6.45 -23.00
CA ASP A 152 15.07 5.04 -23.11
C ASP A 152 14.44 4.18 -22.01
N LEU A 153 14.35 4.72 -20.80
CA LEU A 153 13.71 4.03 -19.69
C LEU A 153 12.20 3.89 -19.91
N ARG A 154 11.54 4.95 -20.43
CA ARG A 154 10.12 4.90 -20.79
C ARG A 154 9.85 3.81 -21.83
N LYS A 155 10.62 3.82 -22.91
CA LYS A 155 10.51 2.83 -23.99
C LYS A 155 10.74 1.41 -23.47
N PHE A 156 11.73 1.21 -22.60
CA PHE A 156 12.00 -0.08 -21.98
C PHE A 156 10.77 -0.58 -21.21
N VAL A 157 10.20 0.25 -20.34
CA VAL A 157 9.09 -0.17 -19.49
C VAL A 157 7.81 -0.40 -20.29
N GLU A 158 7.53 0.45 -21.28
CA GLU A 158 6.37 0.31 -22.17
C GLU A 158 6.45 -0.94 -23.05
N SER A 159 7.66 -1.32 -23.49
CA SER A 159 7.87 -2.52 -24.32
C SER A 159 7.78 -3.81 -23.51
N ASN A 160 8.01 -3.74 -22.19
CA ASN A 160 7.95 -4.89 -21.27
C ASN A 160 6.68 -4.86 -20.42
N TYR A 161 5.67 -4.13 -20.87
CA TYR A 161 4.41 -4.00 -20.16
C TYR A 161 3.71 -5.37 -20.09
N PRO A 162 3.50 -5.95 -18.89
CA PRO A 162 3.11 -7.34 -18.74
C PRO A 162 1.60 -7.56 -18.89
N PHE A 163 0.82 -6.48 -19.07
CA PHE A 163 -0.62 -6.50 -19.21
C PHE A 163 -0.95 -6.04 -20.62
N GLU A 164 -1.67 -6.81 -21.43
CA GLU A 164 -2.06 -6.33 -22.76
C GLU A 164 -2.93 -5.07 -22.63
N SER A 165 -2.66 -4.05 -23.45
CA SER A 165 -3.53 -2.88 -23.56
C SER A 165 -4.86 -3.33 -24.17
N SER A 166 -5.83 -3.68 -23.34
CA SER A 166 -7.17 -4.06 -23.78
C SER A 166 -8.03 -2.84 -24.14
N ASP A 167 -7.47 -1.90 -24.88
CA ASP A 167 -8.19 -0.75 -25.41
C ASP A 167 -8.19 -0.85 -26.94
N GLY A 168 -9.18 -1.58 -27.44
CA GLY A 168 -9.66 -1.57 -28.82
C GLY A 168 -11.02 -0.90 -28.89
#